data_AF-A0A7T0FXQ8-F1
#
_entry.id   AF-A0A7T0FXQ8-F1
#
_cell.length_a   1.000
_cell.length_b   1.000
_cell.length_c   1.000
_cell.angle_alpha   90.00
_cell.angle_beta   90.00
_cell.angle_gamma   90.00
#
_symmetry.space_group_name_H-M   'P 1'
#
loop_
_entity.id
_entity.type
_entity.pdbx_description
1 polymer ?
#
loop_
_entity_poly.entity_id
_entity_poly.type
_entity_poly.pdbx_seq_one_letter_code
_entity_poly.pdbx_strand_id
1 'polypeptide(L)'
;MMMLSKLNISLTKKNYLNIYYKLLVIRLFEEQSIKAYRFSKVGGFCHTYIGQESVAVGTFSILKKNDHIITGYRNHAHAILSGLNAELLLAELYGKIIGCSKGKGGSMHFFNKNNNY
;
A
#
# COMPACT_ATOMS: atom_id res chain seq x y z
N MET A 1 11.54 31.50 -17.37
CA MET A 1 11.31 30.26 -18.14
C MET A 1 11.63 29.08 -17.22
N MET A 2 10.64 28.60 -16.45
CA MET A 2 10.83 27.53 -15.45
C MET A 2 11.22 26.22 -16.16
N MET A 3 12.40 25.69 -15.83
CA MET A 3 12.83 24.34 -16.19
C MET A 3 11.93 23.31 -15.49
N LEU A 4 10.85 22.88 -16.15
CA LEU A 4 10.18 21.60 -15.90
C LEU A 4 11.13 20.47 -16.30
N SER A 5 12.13 20.23 -15.45
CA SER A 5 13.29 19.39 -15.74
C SER A 5 13.08 17.94 -15.30
N LYS A 6 13.38 17.00 -16.22
CA LYS A 6 13.82 15.61 -16.00
C LYS A 6 12.82 14.46 -15.77
N LEU A 7 11.53 14.58 -16.06
CA LEU A 7 10.60 13.42 -16.00
C LEU A 7 9.95 13.02 -17.34
N ASN A 8 10.57 13.32 -18.47
CA ASN A 8 10.27 12.65 -19.74
C ASN A 8 10.87 11.24 -19.75
N ILE A 9 10.38 10.37 -18.85
CA ILE A 9 10.71 8.95 -18.89
C ILE A 9 9.87 8.35 -20.00
N SER A 10 10.53 7.89 -21.07
CA SER A 10 9.87 7.07 -22.07
C SER A 10 9.56 5.70 -21.45
N LEU A 11 8.31 5.53 -21.03
CA LEU A 11 7.82 4.28 -20.45
C LEU A 11 7.52 3.29 -21.57
N THR A 12 8.04 2.07 -21.45
CA THR A 12 7.67 0.98 -22.36
C THR A 12 6.27 0.47 -22.03
N LYS A 13 5.63 -0.24 -22.98
CA LYS A 13 4.37 -0.98 -22.74
C LYS A 13 4.44 -1.85 -21.48
N LYS A 14 5.59 -2.51 -21.25
CA LYS A 14 5.82 -3.33 -20.05
C LYS A 14 5.79 -2.51 -18.77
N ASN A 15 6.34 -1.29 -18.77
CA ASN A 15 6.28 -0.41 -17.61
C ASN A 15 4.83 0.02 -17.30
N TYR A 16 4.07 0.41 -18.33
CA TYR A 16 2.66 0.76 -18.15
C TYR A 16 1.82 -0.39 -17.59
N LEU A 17 2.00 -1.60 -18.12
CA LEU A 17 1.31 -2.78 -17.61
C LEU A 17 1.67 -3.07 -16.15
N ASN A 18 2.94 -2.92 -15.78
CA ASN A 18 3.37 -3.10 -14.39
C ASN A 18 2.81 -2.03 -13.44
N ILE A 19 2.76 -0.77 -13.88
CA ILE A 19 2.14 0.32 -13.11
C ILE A 19 0.65 0.03 -12.92
N TYR A 20 -0.06 -0.29 -14.01
CA TYR A 20 -1.48 -0.61 -13.97
C TYR A 20 -1.77 -1.81 -13.07
N TYR A 21 -0.96 -2.87 -13.16
CA TYR A 21 -1.07 -4.03 -12.28
C TYR A 21 -0.97 -3.64 -10.80
N LYS A 22 0.04 -2.83 -10.43
CA LYS A 22 0.20 -2.36 -9.04
C LYS A 22 -1.00 -1.52 -8.57
N LEU A 23 -1.49 -0.61 -9.40
CA LEU A 23 -2.69 0.19 -9.09
C LEU A 23 -3.91 -0.72 -8.85
N LEU A 24 -4.08 -1.74 -9.69
CA LEU A 24 -5.19 -2.68 -9.60
C LEU A 24 -5.09 -3.56 -8.34
N VAL A 25 -3.90 -4.05 -8.00
CA VAL A 25 -3.69 -4.83 -6.76
C VAL A 25 -4.08 -4.02 -5.53
N ILE A 26 -3.66 -2.75 -5.46
CA ILE A 26 -4.03 -1.86 -4.34
C ILE A 26 -5.54 -1.67 -4.32
N ARG A 27 -6.17 -1.32 -5.45
CA ARG A 27 -7.62 -1.13 -5.54
C ARG A 27 -8.39 -2.35 -5.06
N LEU A 28 -8.01 -3.54 -5.52
CA LEU A 28 -8.67 -4.79 -5.14
C LEU A 28 -8.51 -5.08 -3.65
N PHE A 29 -7.31 -4.89 -3.08
CA PHE A 29 -7.11 -5.04 -1.63
C PHE A 29 -8.00 -4.10 -0.82
N GLU A 30 -8.11 -2.84 -1.25
CA GLU A 30 -8.94 -1.85 -0.56
C GLU A 30 -10.43 -2.17 -0.64
N GLU A 31 -10.91 -2.66 -1.79
CA GLU A 31 -12.30 -3.09 -1.92
C GLU A 31 -12.63 -4.27 -0.98
N GLN A 32 -11.69 -5.21 -0.81
CA GLN A 32 -11.86 -6.28 0.17
C GLN A 32 -11.80 -5.74 1.61
N SER A 33 -10.94 -4.77 1.88
CA SER A 33 -10.85 -4.09 3.18
C SER A 33 -12.17 -3.40 3.54
N ILE A 34 -12.80 -2.71 2.57
CA ILE A 34 -14.14 -2.11 2.75
C ILE A 34 -15.19 -3.17 3.02
N LYS A 35 -15.19 -4.28 2.26
CA LYS A 35 -16.13 -5.38 2.50
C LYS A 35 -15.99 -5.92 3.92
N ALA A 36 -14.76 -6.22 4.36
CA ALA A 36 -14.47 -6.68 5.71
C ALA A 36 -14.96 -5.69 6.78
N TYR A 37 -14.70 -4.39 6.58
CA TYR A 37 -15.16 -3.33 7.48
C TYR A 37 -16.69 -3.25 7.55
N ARG A 38 -17.38 -3.32 6.41
CA ARG A 38 -18.86 -3.35 6.35
C ARG A 38 -19.46 -4.54 7.09
N PHE A 39 -18.78 -5.69 7.07
CA PHE A 39 -19.17 -6.87 7.84
C PHE A 39 -18.70 -6.84 9.31
N SER A 40 -18.24 -5.68 9.80
CA SER A 40 -17.74 -5.51 11.17
C SER A 40 -16.62 -6.49 11.54
N LYS A 41 -15.79 -6.88 10.57
CA LYS A 41 -14.64 -7.76 10.78
C LYS A 41 -13.35 -7.01 11.08
N VAL A 42 -13.32 -5.70 10.86
CA VAL A 42 -12.17 -4.83 11.11
C VAL A 42 -12.49 -3.95 12.31
N GLY A 43 -11.61 -3.99 13.33
CA GLY A 43 -11.73 -3.15 14.51
C GLY A 43 -11.27 -1.71 14.26
N GLY A 44 -11.90 -0.75 14.96
CA GLY A 44 -11.58 0.68 14.81
C GLY A 44 -12.04 1.25 13.47
N PHE A 45 -11.25 2.15 12.88
CA PHE A 45 -11.56 2.77 11.59
C PHE A 45 -10.77 2.12 10.45
N CYS A 46 -11.42 1.91 9.31
CA CYS A 46 -10.77 1.42 8.08
C CYS A 46 -10.49 2.58 7.13
N HIS A 47 -9.22 2.97 6.99
CA HIS A 47 -8.81 4.10 6.15
C HIS A 47 -8.19 3.62 4.84
N THR A 48 -9.02 3.55 3.81
CA THR A 48 -8.58 3.02 2.50
C THR A 48 -7.66 3.98 1.75
N TYR A 49 -6.93 3.47 0.76
CA TYR A 49 -6.11 4.25 -0.17
C TYR A 49 -6.79 4.50 -1.54
N ILE A 50 -8.09 4.23 -1.64
CA ILE A 50 -8.89 4.42 -2.86
C ILE A 50 -8.80 5.88 -3.34
N GLY A 51 -8.40 6.06 -4.60
CA GLY A 51 -8.26 7.36 -5.25
C GLY A 51 -6.87 7.98 -5.10
N GLN A 52 -5.96 7.33 -4.37
CA GLN A 52 -4.60 7.80 -4.13
C GLN A 52 -3.54 6.78 -4.59
N GLU A 53 -3.92 5.67 -5.22
CA GLU A 53 -3.01 4.57 -5.54
C GLU A 53 -1.81 5.00 -6.39
N SER A 54 -2.02 5.94 -7.31
CA SER A 54 -0.97 6.51 -8.16
C SER A 54 0.08 7.28 -7.36
N VAL A 55 -0.29 7.88 -6.23
CA VAL A 55 0.65 8.55 -5.32
C VAL A 55 1.65 7.52 -4.78
N ALA A 56 1.15 6.42 -4.20
CA ALA A 56 2.03 5.39 -3.67
C ALA A 56 2.85 4.70 -4.77
N VAL A 57 2.24 4.31 -5.89
CA VAL A 57 2.96 3.64 -7.00
C VAL A 57 4.03 4.56 -7.59
N GLY A 58 3.73 5.85 -7.75
CA GLY A 58 4.68 6.86 -8.21
C GLY A 58 5.83 7.04 -7.21
N THR A 59 5.55 7.19 -5.91
CA THR A 59 6.57 7.29 -4.87
C THR A 59 7.48 6.07 -4.88
N PHE A 60 6.92 4.85 -4.85
CA PHE A 60 7.71 3.61 -4.86
C PHE A 60 8.48 3.38 -6.16
N SER A 61 8.13 4.05 -7.26
CA SER A 61 8.87 3.92 -8.53
C SER A 61 10.26 4.56 -8.50
N ILE A 62 10.51 5.48 -7.55
CA ILE A 62 11.77 6.22 -7.42
C ILE A 62 12.56 5.91 -6.15
N LEU A 63 12.00 5.07 -5.25
CA LEU A 63 12.67 4.66 -4.03
C LEU A 63 13.89 3.79 -4.33
N LYS A 64 14.94 3.99 -3.54
CA LYS A 64 16.13 3.13 -3.51
C LYS A 64 15.95 2.04 -2.46
N LYS A 65 16.77 0.98 -2.58
CA LYS A 65 16.69 -0.22 -1.72
C LYS A 65 16.70 0.06 -0.21
N ASN A 66 17.39 1.12 0.22
CA ASN A 66 17.59 1.44 1.64
C ASN A 66 16.79 2.66 2.09
N ASP A 67 15.86 3.16 1.27
CA ASP A 67 15.01 4.26 1.67
C ASP A 67 13.98 3.75 2.69
N HIS A 68 13.76 4.54 3.74
CA HIS A 68 12.75 4.27 4.75
C HIS A 68 11.44 4.94 4.40
N ILE A 69 10.32 4.25 4.66
CA ILE A 69 8.99 4.74 4.37
C ILE A 69 8.27 4.99 5.68
N ILE A 70 8.03 6.26 5.97
CA ILE A 70 7.22 6.69 7.12
C ILE A 70 5.96 7.32 6.55
N THR A 71 4.80 6.86 7.01
CA THR A 71 3.49 7.29 6.50
C THR A 71 2.49 7.42 7.65
N GLY A 72 1.35 8.04 7.36
CA GLY A 72 0.25 8.23 8.31
C GLY A 72 -0.73 7.06 8.37
N TYR A 73 -1.98 7.37 8.73
CA TYR A 73 -3.07 6.41 8.89
C TYR A 73 -3.61 5.80 7.58
N ARG A 74 -3.18 6.30 6.41
CA ARG A 74 -3.51 5.77 5.08
C ARG A 74 -2.30 5.06 4.50
N ASN A 75 -2.09 3.81 4.90
CA ASN A 75 -0.82 3.14 4.67
C ASN A 75 -0.89 1.76 4.01
N HIS A 76 -2.09 1.24 3.75
CA HIS A 76 -2.30 -0.04 3.06
C HIS A 76 -1.52 -0.16 1.74
N ALA A 77 -1.60 0.85 0.86
CA ALA A 77 -0.87 0.85 -0.40
C ALA A 77 0.66 0.82 -0.22
N HIS A 78 1.17 1.52 0.81
CA HIS A 78 2.58 1.53 1.14
C HIS A 78 3.03 0.16 1.64
N ALA A 79 2.23 -0.49 2.49
CA ALA A 79 2.49 -1.84 2.95
C ALA A 79 2.57 -2.83 1.79
N ILE A 80 1.59 -2.83 0.88
CA ILE A 80 1.56 -3.70 -0.30
C ILE A 80 2.81 -3.49 -1.16
N LEU A 81 3.14 -2.22 -1.47
CA LEU A 81 4.27 -1.91 -2.34
C LEU A 81 5.63 -2.13 -1.68
N SER A 82 5.71 -2.10 -0.34
CA SER A 82 6.91 -2.50 0.42
C SER A 82 7.21 -3.99 0.28
N GLY A 83 6.25 -4.79 -0.19
CA GLY A 83 6.39 -6.23 -0.40
C GLY A 83 5.76 -7.09 0.70
N LEU A 84 4.93 -6.52 1.57
CA LEU A 84 4.12 -7.31 2.49
C LEU A 84 3.08 -8.13 1.73
N ASN A 85 2.92 -9.40 2.15
CA ASN A 85 1.91 -10.28 1.58
C ASN A 85 0.49 -9.79 1.95
N ALA A 86 -0.37 -9.64 0.94
CA ALA A 86 -1.76 -9.21 1.10
C ALA A 86 -2.57 -10.07 2.08
N GLU A 87 -2.31 -11.38 2.15
CA GLU A 87 -2.96 -12.28 3.11
C GLU A 87 -2.63 -11.92 4.56
N LEU A 88 -1.37 -11.57 4.84
CA LEU A 88 -0.93 -11.13 6.16
C LEU A 88 -1.50 -9.76 6.51
N LEU A 89 -1.62 -8.87 5.52
CA LEU A 89 -2.25 -7.56 5.71
C LEU A 89 -3.76 -7.69 5.99
N LEU A 90 -4.47 -8.55 5.25
CA LEU A 90 -5.87 -8.86 5.56
C LEU A 90 -5.99 -9.51 6.95
N ALA A 91 -5.10 -10.44 7.30
CA ALA A 91 -5.09 -11.04 8.63
C ALA A 91 -4.92 -9.99 9.74
N GLU A 92 -4.07 -8.98 9.51
CA GLU A 92 -3.92 -7.83 10.42
C GLU A 92 -5.22 -7.04 10.56
N LEU A 93 -5.93 -6.75 9.45
CA LEU A 93 -7.24 -6.08 9.49
C LEU A 93 -8.28 -6.87 10.29
N TYR A 94 -8.24 -8.20 10.19
CA TYR A 94 -9.14 -9.10 10.91
C TYR A 94 -8.70 -9.39 12.36
N GLY A 95 -7.66 -8.71 12.86
CA GLY A 95 -7.16 -8.89 14.22
C GLY A 95 -6.55 -10.27 14.48
N LYS A 96 -6.01 -10.94 13.46
CA LYS A 96 -5.44 -12.28 13.56
C LYS A 96 -3.96 -12.23 13.95
N ILE A 97 -3.52 -13.22 14.73
CA ILE A 97 -2.13 -13.31 15.25
C ILE A 97 -1.07 -13.40 14.14
N ILE A 98 -1.43 -13.89 12.95
CA ILE A 98 -0.53 -13.99 11.81
C ILE A 98 -0.37 -12.65 11.06
N GLY A 99 -1.12 -11.60 11.44
CA GLY A 99 -0.97 -10.27 10.86
C GLY A 99 0.43 -9.69 11.09
N CYS A 100 0.82 -8.71 10.27
CA CYS A 100 2.16 -8.10 10.31
C CYS A 100 2.53 -7.50 11.68
N SER A 101 1.52 -7.08 12.46
CA SER A 101 1.64 -6.56 13.83
C SER A 101 0.87 -7.44 14.82
N LYS A 102 0.69 -8.73 14.49
CA LYS A 102 -0.02 -9.74 15.29
C LYS A 102 -1.49 -9.38 15.57
N GLY A 103 -2.14 -8.66 14.66
CA GLY A 103 -3.54 -8.27 14.75
C GLY A 103 -3.81 -7.09 15.70
N LYS A 104 -2.75 -6.40 16.15
CA LYS A 104 -2.86 -5.28 17.12
C LYS A 104 -2.86 -3.92 16.45
N GLY A 105 -2.33 -3.82 15.24
CA GLY A 105 -2.21 -2.57 14.50
C GLY A 105 -3.47 -2.22 13.70
N GLY A 106 -4.20 -3.23 13.23
CA GLY A 106 -5.40 -3.02 12.41
C GLY A 106 -5.12 -2.18 11.16
N SER A 107 -6.12 -1.45 10.69
CA SER A 107 -6.04 -0.69 9.42
C SER A 107 -5.05 0.48 9.41
N MET A 108 -4.67 1.02 10.57
CA MET A 108 -3.87 2.24 10.63
C MET A 108 -2.39 2.01 10.91
N HIS A 109 -1.97 0.79 11.24
CA HIS A 109 -0.62 0.55 11.77
C HIS A 109 0.04 -0.70 11.16
N PHE A 110 -0.05 -0.84 9.83
CA PHE A 110 0.78 -1.79 9.11
C PHE A 110 2.25 -1.39 9.22
N PHE A 111 3.11 -2.38 9.45
CA PHE A 111 4.53 -2.19 9.71
C PHE A 111 5.31 -3.47 9.36
N ASN A 112 6.53 -3.33 8.84
CA ASN A 112 7.48 -4.42 8.67
C ASN A 112 8.93 -3.92 8.58
N LYS A 113 9.64 -4.07 9.70
CA LYS A 113 11.06 -3.73 9.83
C LYS A 113 11.95 -4.28 8.70
N ASN A 114 11.69 -5.49 8.21
CA ASN A 114 12.55 -6.11 7.19
C ASN A 114 12.43 -5.44 5.81
N ASN A 115 11.37 -4.65 5.61
CA ASN A 115 11.05 -3.99 4.35
C ASN A 115 11.26 -2.46 4.44
N ASN A 116 11.94 -1.97 5.48
CA ASN A 116 12.11 -0.52 5.76
C ASN A 116 10.79 0.26 5.83
N TYR A 117 9.73 -0.41 6.27
CA TYR A 117 8.36 0.12 6.38
C TYR A 117 7.78 -0.14 7.76
#